data_AF-A0A953SK66-F1
#
_entry.id   AF-A0A953SK66-F1
#
_cell.length_a   1.000
_cell.length_b   1.000
_cell.length_c   1.000
_cell.angle_alpha   90.00
_cell.angle_beta   90.00
_cell.angle_gamma   90.00
#
_symmetry.space_group_name_H-M   'P 1'
#
loop_
_entity.id
_entity.type
_entity.pdbx_description
1 polymer ?
#
loop_
_entity_poly.entity_id
_entity_poly.type
_entity_poly.pdbx_seq_one_letter_code
_entity_poly.pdbx_strand_id
1 'polypeptide(L)'
;MGAVADGALDAGGHVIGVIPSWMMVKEAAHPGATRMLEVGSMLERKSRMAELSDAFLVLPGGLGTLDELFEMATWSQLKLHGRPKPTVVVNTEGYYDDLARWIDRAIEDQFVRNDTPGLPRIFSTPREALDALHPAPDRAPA
;
A
#
# COMPACT_ATOMS: atom_id res chain seq x y z
N MET A 1 -1.89 -8.12 -9.57
CA MET A 1 -2.54 -6.79 -9.73
C MET A 1 -3.95 -6.89 -10.32
N GLY A 2 -4.19 -7.59 -11.44
CA GLY A 2 -5.56 -7.71 -12.01
C GLY A 2 -6.62 -8.20 -11.01
N ALA A 3 -6.36 -9.29 -10.30
CA ALA A 3 -7.32 -9.87 -9.35
C ALA A 3 -7.86 -8.88 -8.27
N VAL A 4 -7.03 -7.96 -7.75
CA VAL A 4 -7.50 -6.97 -6.77
C VAL A 4 -8.31 -5.85 -7.45
N ALA A 5 -7.96 -5.49 -8.68
CA ALA A 5 -8.74 -4.53 -9.46
C ALA A 5 -10.11 -5.11 -9.85
N ASP A 6 -10.15 -6.33 -10.37
CA ASP A 6 -11.38 -7.05 -10.71
C ASP A 6 -12.29 -7.20 -9.48
N GLY A 7 -11.75 -7.69 -8.36
CA GLY A 7 -12.53 -7.83 -7.13
C GLY A 7 -13.13 -6.52 -6.61
N ALA A 8 -12.40 -5.40 -6.77
CA ALA A 8 -12.93 -4.08 -6.43
C ALA A 8 -14.05 -3.64 -7.37
N LEU A 9 -13.88 -3.84 -8.69
CA LEU A 9 -14.87 -3.49 -9.71
C LEU A 9 -16.15 -4.34 -9.58
N ASP A 10 -16.01 -5.64 -9.36
CA ASP A 10 -17.11 -6.59 -9.17
C ASP A 10 -17.96 -6.23 -7.94
N ALA A 11 -17.33 -5.66 -6.90
CA ALA A 11 -18.01 -5.14 -5.72
C ALA A 11 -18.63 -3.73 -5.93
N GLY A 12 -18.56 -3.17 -7.14
CA GLY A 12 -19.05 -1.84 -7.48
C GLY A 12 -18.13 -0.69 -7.06
N GLY A 13 -16.89 -0.99 -6.70
CA GLY A 13 -15.86 -0.01 -6.35
C GLY A 13 -15.29 0.73 -7.56
N HIS A 14 -14.52 1.78 -7.30
CA HIS A 14 -13.80 2.55 -8.31
C HIS A 14 -12.31 2.23 -8.31
N VAL A 15 -11.75 1.99 -9.49
CA VAL A 15 -10.32 1.68 -9.66
C VAL A 15 -9.65 2.78 -10.48
N ILE A 16 -8.66 3.44 -9.87
CA ILE A 16 -7.78 4.39 -10.55
C ILE A 16 -6.41 3.72 -10.71
N GLY A 17 -6.00 3.44 -11.93
CA GLY A 17 -4.64 2.97 -12.23
C GLY A 17 -3.71 4.13 -12.57
N VAL A 18 -2.44 4.02 -12.17
CA VAL A 18 -1.37 4.96 -12.55
C VAL A 18 -0.24 4.17 -13.20
N ILE A 19 0.15 4.54 -14.41
CA ILE A 19 1.09 3.77 -15.22
C ILE A 19 2.01 4.68 -16.03
N PRO A 20 3.32 4.40 -16.08
CA PRO A 20 4.22 5.11 -16.98
C PRO A 20 3.92 4.80 -18.45
N SER A 21 4.04 5.81 -19.31
CA SER A 21 3.78 5.71 -20.76
C SER A 21 4.47 4.51 -21.41
N TRP A 22 5.72 4.24 -21.06
CA TRP A 22 6.52 3.17 -21.65
C TRP A 22 6.11 1.75 -21.18
N MET A 23 5.36 1.64 -20.08
CA MET A 23 4.81 0.37 -19.61
C MET A 23 3.47 0.03 -20.24
N MET A 24 2.70 1.00 -20.74
CA MET A 24 1.39 0.76 -21.38
C MET A 24 1.44 -0.29 -22.50
N VAL A 25 2.56 -0.38 -23.20
CA VAL A 25 2.77 -1.32 -24.32
C VAL A 25 3.15 -2.72 -23.83
N LYS A 26 3.77 -2.83 -22.65
CA LYS A 26 4.31 -4.10 -22.11
C LYS A 26 3.38 -4.73 -21.07
N GLU A 27 2.79 -3.92 -20.23
CA GLU A 27 1.83 -4.29 -19.20
C GLU A 27 0.50 -3.67 -19.61
N ALA A 28 -0.36 -4.46 -20.25
CA ALA A 28 -1.65 -3.99 -20.71
C ALA A 28 -2.41 -3.34 -19.55
N ALA A 29 -2.73 -2.05 -19.68
CA ALA A 29 -3.57 -1.34 -18.72
C ALA A 29 -4.86 -2.12 -18.47
N HIS A 30 -5.32 -2.16 -17.23
CA HIS A 30 -6.51 -2.91 -16.87
C HIS A 30 -7.73 -2.31 -17.60
N PRO A 31 -8.34 -3.02 -18.58
CA PRO A 31 -9.36 -2.42 -19.45
C PRO A 31 -10.62 -2.02 -18.69
N GLY A 32 -10.91 -2.69 -17.58
CA GLY A 32 -12.04 -2.36 -16.69
C GLY A 32 -11.79 -1.24 -15.69
N ALA A 33 -10.58 -0.66 -15.61
CA ALA A 33 -10.31 0.39 -14.64
C ALA A 33 -11.20 1.62 -14.90
N THR A 34 -11.76 2.19 -13.82
CA THR A 34 -12.62 3.38 -13.89
C THR A 34 -11.87 4.58 -14.48
N ARG A 35 -10.57 4.69 -14.17
CA ARG A 35 -9.69 5.72 -14.72
C ARG A 35 -8.26 5.21 -14.82
N MET A 36 -7.59 5.52 -15.91
CA MET A 36 -6.15 5.31 -16.08
C MET A 36 -5.43 6.66 -16.18
N LEU A 37 -4.39 6.84 -15.39
CA LEU A 37 -3.52 8.01 -15.40
C LEU A 37 -2.15 7.62 -15.94
N GLU A 38 -1.79 8.22 -17.07
CA GLU A 38 -0.48 8.06 -17.69
C GLU A 38 0.51 9.10 -17.12
N VAL A 39 1.75 8.67 -16.85
CA VAL A 39 2.83 9.52 -16.32
C VAL A 39 4.16 9.28 -17.03
N GLY A 40 5.12 10.19 -16.89
CA GLY A 40 6.39 10.14 -17.61
C GLY A 40 7.45 9.22 -16.97
N SER A 41 7.35 8.94 -15.67
CA SER A 41 8.38 8.17 -14.94
C SER A 41 7.84 7.32 -13.79
N MET A 42 8.69 6.43 -13.26
CA MET A 42 8.35 5.64 -12.06
C MET A 42 8.19 6.49 -10.81
N LEU A 43 9.01 7.53 -10.65
CA LEU A 43 8.90 8.45 -9.52
C LEU A 43 7.60 9.25 -9.58
N GLU A 44 7.23 9.75 -10.75
CA GLU A 44 5.92 10.39 -10.95
C GLU A 44 4.76 9.44 -10.67
N ARG A 45 4.89 8.17 -11.08
CA ARG A 45 3.88 7.14 -10.80
C ARG A 45 3.68 6.97 -9.30
N LYS A 46 4.76 6.77 -8.55
CA LYS A 46 4.72 6.59 -7.08
C LYS A 46 4.21 7.85 -6.38
N SER A 47 4.67 9.04 -6.77
CA SER A 47 4.15 10.32 -6.27
C SER A 47 2.65 10.47 -6.50
N ARG A 48 2.18 10.16 -7.73
CA ARG A 48 0.78 10.31 -8.07
C ARG A 48 -0.11 9.30 -7.33
N MET A 49 0.34 8.06 -7.19
CA MET A 49 -0.34 7.06 -6.36
C MET A 49 -0.41 7.53 -4.91
N ALA A 50 0.70 8.04 -4.36
CA ALA A 50 0.74 8.55 -3.00
C ALA A 50 -0.23 9.73 -2.82
N GLU A 51 -0.25 10.72 -3.71
CA GLU A 51 -1.18 11.87 -3.66
C GLU A 51 -2.65 11.45 -3.61
N LEU A 52 -3.04 10.46 -4.42
CA LEU A 52 -4.42 9.99 -4.54
C LEU A 52 -4.86 9.07 -3.40
N SER A 53 -3.92 8.58 -2.59
CA SER A 53 -4.20 7.56 -1.57
C SER A 53 -4.39 8.19 -0.18
N ASP A 54 -5.29 7.62 0.62
CA ASP A 54 -5.40 7.95 2.05
C ASP A 54 -4.61 6.98 2.95
N ALA A 55 -4.31 5.80 2.44
CA ALA A 55 -3.60 4.71 3.09
C ALA A 55 -2.92 3.83 2.02
N PHE A 56 -1.98 2.98 2.45
CA PHE A 56 -1.32 2.00 1.61
C PHE A 56 -1.58 0.58 2.13
N LEU A 57 -2.05 -0.30 1.26
CA LEU A 57 -2.23 -1.73 1.53
C LEU A 57 -1.34 -2.52 0.59
N VAL A 58 -0.48 -3.37 1.15
CA VAL A 58 0.50 -4.15 0.41
C VAL A 58 0.12 -5.62 0.44
N LEU A 59 -0.04 -6.22 -0.74
CA LEU A 59 -0.27 -7.64 -0.94
C LEU A 59 1.05 -8.36 -1.28
N PRO A 60 1.13 -9.70 -1.15
CA PRO A 60 2.31 -10.47 -1.56
C PRO A 60 2.79 -10.11 -2.96
N GLY A 61 4.10 -9.85 -3.07
CA GLY A 61 4.74 -9.41 -4.31
C GLY A 61 6.26 -9.35 -4.19
N GLY A 62 6.93 -9.17 -5.34
CA GLY A 62 8.39 -9.19 -5.45
C GLY A 62 9.07 -7.85 -5.15
N LEU A 63 10.26 -7.65 -5.74
CA LEU A 63 11.10 -6.46 -5.49
C LEU A 63 10.39 -5.13 -5.75
N GLY A 64 9.58 -5.03 -6.82
CA GLY A 64 8.84 -3.80 -7.10
C GLY A 64 7.83 -3.45 -5.99
N THR A 65 7.19 -4.45 -5.41
CA THR A 65 6.27 -4.27 -4.28
C THR A 65 7.01 -3.81 -3.02
N LEU A 66 8.22 -4.34 -2.77
CA LEU A 66 9.05 -3.92 -1.63
C LEU A 66 9.62 -2.51 -1.81
N ASP A 67 10.02 -2.14 -3.03
CA ASP A 67 10.44 -0.77 -3.37
C ASP A 67 9.33 0.23 -3.02
N GLU A 68 8.11 -0.03 -3.49
CA GLU A 68 6.95 0.82 -3.21
C GLU A 68 6.60 0.84 -1.72
N LEU A 69 6.60 -0.32 -1.05
CA LEU A 69 6.33 -0.41 0.39
C LEU A 69 7.24 0.51 1.20
N PHE A 70 8.56 0.38 1.02
CA PHE A 70 9.52 1.14 1.81
C PHE A 70 9.55 2.62 1.43
N GLU A 71 9.31 2.96 0.16
CA GLU A 71 9.19 4.35 -0.25
C GLU A 71 7.96 5.02 0.37
N MET A 72 6.80 4.36 0.35
CA MET A 72 5.58 4.90 0.98
C MET A 72 5.71 5.04 2.51
N ALA A 73 6.36 4.08 3.16
CA ALA A 73 6.68 4.16 4.59
C ALA A 73 7.60 5.37 4.89
N THR A 74 8.65 5.54 4.10
CA THR A 74 9.61 6.65 4.25
C THR A 74 8.95 8.01 4.00
N TRP A 75 8.12 8.11 2.96
CA TRP A 75 7.40 9.36 2.65
C TRP A 75 6.38 9.72 3.73
N SER A 76 5.76 8.72 4.36
CA SER A 76 4.88 8.91 5.51
C SER A 76 5.63 9.39 6.74
N GLN A 77 6.82 8.85 7.01
CA GLN A 77 7.72 9.32 8.06
C GLN A 77 8.10 10.80 7.86
N LEU A 78 8.41 11.17 6.61
CA LEU A 78 8.80 12.52 6.22
C LEU A 78 7.62 13.48 6.02
N LYS A 79 6.38 12.99 6.06
CA LYS A 79 5.14 13.76 5.84
C LYS A 79 5.13 14.51 4.50
N LEU A 80 5.72 13.94 3.45
CA LEU A 80 5.86 14.61 2.15
C LEU A 80 4.52 14.99 1.49
N HIS A 81 3.43 14.32 1.86
CA HIS A 81 2.07 14.61 1.36
C HIS A 81 1.19 15.28 2.43
N GLY A 82 1.80 16.11 3.29
CA GLY A 82 1.12 16.96 4.29
C GLY A 82 0.67 16.25 5.56
N ARG A 83 0.42 14.93 5.49
CA ARG A 83 0.11 14.08 6.65
C ARG A 83 0.70 12.68 6.49
N PRO A 84 1.01 11.97 7.60
CA PRO A 84 1.32 10.55 7.54
C PRO A 84 0.13 9.75 7.00
N LYS A 85 0.41 8.73 6.21
CA LYS A 85 -0.58 7.78 5.70
C LYS A 85 -0.28 6.41 6.31
N PRO A 86 -1.27 5.69 6.85
CA PRO A 86 -1.05 4.37 7.41
C PRO A 86 -0.67 3.38 6.30
N THR A 87 0.27 2.49 6.61
CA THR A 87 0.73 1.42 5.72
C THR A 87 0.47 0.08 6.39
N VAL A 88 -0.30 -0.78 5.72
CA VAL A 88 -0.62 -2.13 6.18
C VAL A 88 -0.17 -3.16 5.16
N VAL A 89 0.27 -4.32 5.63
CA VAL A 89 0.78 -5.42 4.82
C VAL A 89 -0.04 -6.66 5.12
N VAL A 90 -0.49 -7.35 4.07
CA VAL A 90 -1.20 -8.62 4.17
C VAL A 90 -0.20 -9.78 4.04
N ASN A 91 0.02 -10.47 5.14
CA ASN A 91 0.91 -11.61 5.29
C ASN A 91 0.20 -12.95 5.06
N THR A 92 -0.36 -13.11 3.86
CA THR A 92 -1.01 -14.36 3.45
C THR A 92 -0.01 -15.51 3.53
N GLU A 93 -0.39 -16.60 4.21
CA GLU A 93 0.41 -17.83 4.34
C GLU A 93 1.85 -17.60 4.88
N GLY A 94 2.08 -16.51 5.62
CA GLY A 94 3.40 -16.21 6.20
C GLY A 94 4.43 -15.66 5.21
N TYR A 95 4.00 -15.21 4.02
CA TYR A 95 4.88 -14.67 2.96
C TYR A 95 5.88 -13.59 3.43
N TYR A 96 5.47 -12.76 4.40
CA TYR A 96 6.23 -11.65 4.97
C TYR A 96 6.75 -11.90 6.39
N ASP A 97 6.80 -13.16 6.85
CA ASP A 97 7.31 -13.50 8.19
C ASP A 97 8.76 -13.03 8.42
N ASP A 98 9.63 -13.21 7.42
CA ASP A 98 11.02 -12.72 7.47
C ASP A 98 11.11 -11.20 7.45
N LEU A 99 10.21 -10.54 6.71
CA LEU A 99 10.13 -9.09 6.70
C LEU A 99 9.69 -8.54 8.07
N ALA A 100 8.70 -9.19 8.70
CA ALA A 100 8.26 -8.84 10.05
C ALA A 100 9.42 -8.94 11.05
N ARG A 101 10.13 -10.07 11.05
CA ARG A 101 11.34 -10.26 11.88
C ARG A 101 12.41 -9.22 11.61
N TRP A 102 12.62 -8.84 10.35
CA TRP A 102 13.59 -7.81 10.01
C TRP A 102 13.19 -6.43 10.55
N ILE A 103 11.90 -6.06 10.47
CA ILE A 103 11.38 -4.81 11.04
C ILE A 103 11.56 -4.81 12.56
N ASP A 104 11.20 -5.90 13.24
CA ASP A 104 11.36 -6.02 14.69
C ASP A 104 12.82 -5.82 15.10
N ARG A 105 13.74 -6.50 14.41
CA ARG A 105 15.18 -6.33 14.64
C ARG A 105 15.65 -4.90 14.37
N ALA A 106 15.18 -4.26 13.30
CA ALA A 106 15.55 -2.88 13.00
C ALA A 106 15.08 -1.91 14.10
N ILE A 107 13.97 -2.21 14.77
CA ILE A 107 13.49 -1.48 15.94
C ILE A 107 14.35 -1.77 17.17
N GLU A 108 14.63 -3.04 17.46
CA GLU A 108 15.49 -3.47 18.58
C GLU A 108 16.88 -2.82 18.48
N ASP A 109 17.51 -2.90 17.31
CA ASP A 109 18.83 -2.34 17.00
C ASP A 109 18.80 -0.80 16.86
N GLN A 110 17.66 -0.14 17.11
CA GLN A 110 17.46 1.32 17.10
C GLN A 110 17.70 2.01 15.75
N PHE A 111 17.63 1.28 14.64
CA PHE A 111 17.64 1.87 13.30
C PHE A 111 16.28 2.47 12.92
N VAL A 112 15.19 1.93 13.47
CA VAL A 112 13.82 2.40 13.27
C VAL A 112 13.17 2.64 14.64
N ARG A 113 12.42 3.73 14.80
CA ARG A 113 11.63 3.94 16.03
C ARG A 113 10.28 3.25 15.91
N ASN A 114 9.80 2.63 16.98
CA ASN A 114 8.49 1.98 17.00
C ASN A 114 7.32 2.95 16.73
N ASP A 115 7.50 4.24 17.00
CA ASP A 115 6.51 5.30 16.74
C ASP A 115 6.68 5.97 15.37
N THR A 116 7.52 5.41 14.48
CA THR A 116 7.77 5.99 13.16
C THR A 116 6.47 6.05 12.36
N PRO A 117 6.04 7.24 11.89
CA PRO A 117 4.85 7.35 11.06
C PRO A 117 5.04 6.57 9.75
N GLY A 118 4.06 5.74 9.40
CA GLY A 118 4.12 4.89 8.21
C GLY A 118 4.90 3.58 8.38
N LEU A 119 5.38 3.26 9.60
CA LEU A 119 5.91 1.94 9.93
C LEU A 119 4.91 0.85 9.49
N PRO A 120 5.30 -0.10 8.63
CA PRO A 120 4.37 -1.10 8.11
C PRO A 120 3.79 -1.96 9.23
N ARG A 121 2.46 -2.04 9.30
CA ARG A 121 1.75 -2.95 10.22
C ARG A 121 1.35 -4.21 9.45
N ILE A 122 1.76 -5.37 9.94
CA ILE A 122 1.60 -6.65 9.24
C ILE A 122 0.42 -7.43 9.85
N PHE A 123 -0.49 -7.91 9.00
CA PHE A 123 -1.69 -8.66 9.38
C PHE A 123 -1.81 -9.93 8.56
N SER A 124 -2.38 -11.00 9.11
CA SER A 124 -2.47 -12.29 8.42
C SER A 124 -3.58 -12.32 7.36
N THR A 125 -4.57 -11.44 7.45
CA THR A 125 -5.71 -11.41 6.51
C THR A 125 -6.00 -10.02 5.95
N PRO A 126 -6.59 -9.92 4.73
CA PRO A 126 -7.05 -8.65 4.18
C PRO A 126 -8.06 -7.93 5.09
N ARG A 127 -8.93 -8.69 5.78
CA ARG A 127 -9.93 -8.13 6.68
C ARG A 127 -9.30 -7.39 7.85
N GLU A 128 -8.36 -8.04 8.54
CA GLU A 128 -7.62 -7.43 9.66
C GLU A 128 -6.87 -6.17 9.22
N ALA A 129 -6.23 -6.22 8.04
CA ALA A 129 -5.54 -5.07 7.47
C ALA A 129 -6.49 -3.89 7.20
N LEU A 130 -7.68 -4.15 6.65
CA LEU A 130 -8.70 -3.11 6.40
C LEU A 130 -9.30 -2.56 7.70
N ASP A 131 -9.63 -3.42 8.67
CA ASP A 131 -10.15 -3.01 9.97
C ASP A 131 -9.14 -2.12 10.72
N ALA A 132 -7.84 -2.35 10.51
CA ALA A 132 -6.76 -1.52 11.07
C ALA A 132 -6.62 -0.14 10.40
N LEU A 133 -7.11 0.03 9.17
CA LEU A 133 -7.17 1.31 8.44
C LEU A 133 -8.45 2.10 8.74
N HIS A 134 -9.55 1.37 8.93
CA HIS A 134 -10.86 1.91 9.26
C HIS A 134 -11.36 1.25 10.55
N PRO A 135 -10.90 1.70 11.73
CA PRO A 135 -11.49 1.21 12.97
C PRO A 135 -13.00 1.45 12.90
N ALA A 136 -13.79 0.40 13.18
CA ALA A 136 -15.24 0.52 13.22
C ALA A 136 -15.60 1.73 14.09
N PRO A 137 -16.58 2.57 13.69
CA PRO A 137 -17.06 3.61 14.58
C PRO A 137 -17.45 2.92 15.88
N ASP A 138 -16.94 3.43 17.01
CA ASP A 138 -17.27 2.95 18.34
C ASP A 138 -18.77 2.68 18.36
N ARG A 139 -19.16 1.41 18.57
CA ARG A 139 -20.57 1.10 18.83
C ARG A 139 -20.88 1.86 20.11
N ALA A 140 -21.59 2.99 19.98
CA ALA A 140 -22.10 3.73 21.11
C ALA A 140 -22.78 2.71 22.06
N PRO A 141 -22.46 2.73 23.37
CA PRO A 141 -23.08 1.81 24.31
C PRO A 141 -24.60 1.99 24.25
N ALA A 142 -25.31 0.87 24.15
CA ALA A 142 -26.77 0.80 24.15
C ALA A 142 -27.38 1.34 25.44
#